data_AF-A0A9P7C8H0-F1
#
_entry.id   AF-A0A9P7C8H0-F1
#
_cell.length_a   1.000
_cell.length_b   1.000
_cell.length_c   1.000
_cell.angle_alpha   90.00
_cell.angle_beta   90.00
_cell.angle_gamma   90.00
#
_symmetry.space_group_name_H-M   'P 1'
#
loop_
_entity.id
_entity.type
_entity.pdbx_description
1 polymer ?
#
loop_
_entity_poly.entity_id
_entity_poly.type
_entity_poly.pdbx_seq_one_letter_code
_entity_poly.pdbx_strand_id
1 'polypeptide(L)'
;MSKRDSKYRRNDDDTLVALDRESILNYAKHISDMCNTQKALGWNTNGVAKSSLVRNFLDTLEKEKVKRRRLNYEDIGKNALNDGYLKEELKKHGKIEHGSSLRHRDVEVCSVGALTLYLFSRFHFENEEFPNFEKRENWYKTVVFKGDSPFKAIQYKAQHSTYVDIFKKVGIHTSKVTHANRKSALNMIAQENVSGDQQRMVGRWGTDRMVGCYVSSLPVEAMKSLAGFNGQQHSNYFLPRAVIKPSLTLQRLVFKDIEYWKERFNTGHDIQEDIAGPNFLNLLAYRFATGKKDN
;
A
#
# COMPACT_ATOMS: atom_id res chain seq x y z
N MET A 1 -10.15 -21.03 54.58
CA MET A 1 -9.85 -21.38 53.18
C MET A 1 -10.04 -20.14 52.32
N SER A 2 -8.95 -19.40 52.04
CA SER A 2 -8.99 -18.19 51.22
C SER A 2 -8.88 -18.58 49.74
N LYS A 3 -9.88 -18.18 48.92
CA LYS A 3 -9.86 -18.37 47.46
C LYS A 3 -8.71 -17.53 46.90
N ARG A 4 -7.74 -18.16 46.24
CA ARG A 4 -6.69 -17.45 45.50
C ARG A 4 -7.34 -16.76 44.31
N ASP A 5 -7.37 -15.44 44.34
CA ASP A 5 -7.76 -14.62 43.19
C ASP A 5 -6.83 -14.88 42.00
N SER A 6 -7.46 -15.04 40.84
CA SER A 6 -6.82 -15.39 39.58
C SER A 6 -6.10 -14.16 38.99
N LYS A 7 -4.76 -14.18 38.98
CA LYS A 7 -3.85 -13.09 38.54
C LYS A 7 -3.80 -12.85 37.02
N TYR A 8 -4.84 -13.18 36.25
CA TYR A 8 -4.82 -12.96 34.80
C TYR A 8 -5.43 -11.60 34.44
N ARG A 9 -4.74 -10.84 33.59
CA ARG A 9 -5.28 -9.59 33.03
C ARG A 9 -6.51 -9.90 32.21
N ARG A 10 -7.58 -9.11 32.39
CA ARG A 10 -8.83 -9.20 31.66
C ARG A 10 -9.09 -7.91 30.90
N ASN A 11 -9.72 -8.03 29.73
CA ASN A 11 -10.26 -6.93 28.95
C ASN A 11 -11.50 -6.36 29.66
N ASP A 12 -12.00 -5.19 29.22
CA ASP A 12 -13.18 -4.54 29.80
C ASP A 12 -14.48 -5.38 29.67
N ASP A 13 -14.49 -6.36 28.76
CA ASP A 13 -15.56 -7.34 28.56
C ASP A 13 -15.37 -8.64 29.39
N ASP A 14 -14.47 -8.62 30.37
CA ASP A 14 -14.11 -9.72 31.26
C ASP A 14 -13.44 -10.93 30.55
N THR A 15 -13.08 -10.79 29.27
CA THR A 15 -12.32 -11.81 28.54
C THR A 15 -10.83 -11.78 28.92
N LEU A 16 -10.14 -12.92 28.84
CA LEU A 16 -8.71 -12.99 29.14
C LEU A 16 -7.88 -12.24 28.08
N VAL A 17 -6.98 -11.37 28.52
CA VAL A 17 -6.05 -10.67 27.63
C VAL A 17 -5.14 -11.69 26.96
N ALA A 18 -5.19 -11.77 25.63
CA ALA A 18 -4.30 -12.62 24.86
C ALA A 18 -2.84 -12.19 25.06
N LEU A 19 -1.96 -13.13 25.40
CA LEU A 19 -0.53 -12.86 25.54
C LEU A 19 0.08 -12.48 24.19
N ASP A 20 0.87 -11.40 24.18
CA ASP A 20 1.59 -10.99 22.99
C ASP A 20 2.77 -11.95 22.68
N ARG A 21 3.24 -11.91 21.43
CA ARG A 21 4.32 -12.79 20.93
C ARG A 21 5.59 -12.69 21.76
N GLU A 22 5.95 -11.48 22.20
CA GLU A 22 7.19 -11.20 22.92
C GLU A 22 7.10 -11.71 24.36
N SER A 23 5.94 -11.55 25.00
CA SER A 23 5.62 -12.18 26.28
C SER A 23 5.74 -13.70 26.21
N ILE A 24 5.17 -14.35 25.19
CA ILE A 24 5.27 -15.82 25.04
C ILE A 24 6.72 -16.27 24.86
N LEU A 25 7.51 -15.55 24.04
CA LEU A 25 8.93 -15.87 23.84
C LEU A 25 9.76 -15.65 25.12
N ASN A 26 9.46 -14.62 25.90
CA ASN A 26 10.11 -14.37 27.19
C ASN A 26 9.80 -15.50 28.17
N TYR A 27 8.54 -15.94 28.29
CA TYR A 27 8.19 -17.09 29.11
C TYR A 27 8.93 -18.36 28.68
N ALA A 28 8.94 -18.66 27.38
CA ALA A 28 9.67 -19.81 26.86
C ALA A 28 11.18 -19.74 27.18
N LYS A 29 11.78 -18.55 27.08
CA LYS A 29 13.18 -18.31 27.45
C LYS A 29 13.42 -18.57 28.94
N HIS A 30 12.60 -18.00 29.82
CA HIS A 30 12.73 -18.21 31.27
C HIS A 30 12.61 -19.69 31.66
N ILE A 31 11.72 -20.43 31.03
CA ILE A 31 11.56 -21.88 31.26
C ILE A 31 12.81 -22.63 30.76
N SER A 32 13.32 -22.31 29.56
CA SER A 32 14.57 -22.90 29.06
C SER A 32 15.75 -22.62 30.00
N ASP A 33 15.88 -21.38 30.50
CA ASP A 33 16.94 -20.98 31.42
C ASP A 33 16.86 -21.74 32.75
N MET A 34 15.65 -21.84 33.34
CA MET A 34 15.43 -22.62 34.57
C MET A 34 15.77 -24.10 34.39
N CYS A 35 15.37 -24.72 33.27
CA CYS A 35 15.73 -26.10 32.96
C CYS A 35 17.24 -26.29 32.79
N ASN A 36 17.93 -25.32 32.19
CA ASN A 36 19.39 -25.33 32.08
C ASN A 36 20.07 -25.22 33.46
N THR A 37 19.57 -24.37 34.35
CA THR A 37 20.07 -24.25 35.72
C THR A 37 19.87 -25.56 36.50
N GLN A 38 18.70 -26.17 36.41
CA GLN A 38 18.42 -27.46 37.08
C GLN A 38 19.33 -28.58 36.59
N LYS A 39 19.70 -28.58 35.30
CA LYS A 39 20.69 -29.51 34.74
C LYS A 39 22.09 -29.28 35.30
N ALA A 40 22.52 -28.03 35.34
CA ALA A 40 23.84 -27.68 35.87
C ALA A 40 23.98 -28.10 37.35
N LEU A 41 22.88 -28.07 38.10
CA LEU A 41 22.81 -28.52 39.49
C LEU A 41 22.58 -30.04 39.64
N GLY A 42 22.46 -30.79 38.55
CA GLY A 42 22.22 -32.24 38.56
C GLY A 42 20.81 -32.66 38.99
N TRP A 43 19.87 -31.73 39.14
CA TRP A 43 18.50 -31.99 39.60
C TRP A 43 17.56 -32.46 38.49
N ASN A 44 17.94 -32.27 37.22
CA ASN A 44 17.10 -32.60 36.08
C ASN A 44 17.92 -33.30 34.98
N THR A 45 17.49 -34.49 34.57
CA THR A 45 18.12 -35.32 33.53
C THR A 45 17.41 -35.24 32.17
N ASN A 46 16.25 -34.58 32.08
CA ASN A 46 15.43 -34.52 30.86
C ASN A 46 15.96 -33.52 29.83
N GLY A 47 15.64 -33.69 28.54
CA GLY A 47 15.99 -32.73 27.48
C GLY A 47 15.47 -31.31 27.76
N VAL A 48 16.21 -30.27 27.38
CA VAL A 48 15.75 -28.86 27.56
C VAL A 48 14.72 -28.53 26.49
N ALA A 49 13.61 -27.90 26.90
CA ALA A 49 12.62 -27.37 25.97
C ALA A 49 13.30 -26.39 25.00
N LYS A 50 13.33 -26.74 23.71
CA LYS A 50 13.98 -25.94 22.68
C LYS A 50 13.10 -24.71 22.41
N SER A 51 13.52 -23.55 22.87
CA SER A 51 12.88 -22.25 22.57
C SER A 51 12.70 -22.01 21.06
N SER A 52 13.53 -22.65 20.22
CA SER A 52 13.39 -22.67 18.77
C SER A 52 12.11 -23.32 18.28
N LEU A 53 11.58 -24.35 18.95
CA LEU A 53 10.31 -24.99 18.57
C LEU A 53 9.13 -24.05 18.81
N VAL A 54 9.11 -23.37 19.96
CA VAL A 54 8.08 -22.36 20.27
C VAL A 54 8.13 -21.22 19.25
N ARG A 55 9.34 -20.74 18.92
CA ARG A 55 9.52 -19.72 17.88
C ARG A 55 9.00 -20.19 16.52
N ASN A 56 9.36 -21.40 16.08
CA ASN A 56 8.89 -21.97 14.81
C ASN A 56 7.37 -22.12 14.76
N PHE A 57 6.75 -22.53 15.88
CA PHE A 57 5.30 -22.62 16.00
C PHE A 57 4.63 -21.24 15.87
N LEU A 58 5.13 -20.24 16.59
CA LEU A 58 4.63 -18.86 16.50
C LEU A 58 4.79 -18.29 15.09
N ASP A 59 5.93 -18.54 14.44
CA ASP A 59 6.17 -18.09 13.06
C ASP A 59 5.24 -18.80 12.06
N THR A 60 4.89 -20.06 12.32
CA THR A 60 3.92 -20.81 11.51
C THR A 60 2.50 -20.25 11.69
N LEU A 61 2.08 -20.00 12.93
CA LEU A 61 0.80 -19.36 13.23
C LEU A 61 0.69 -17.97 12.59
N GLU A 62 1.77 -17.16 12.61
CA GLU A 62 1.76 -15.85 11.97
C GLU A 62 1.63 -15.98 10.45
N LYS A 63 2.34 -16.94 9.84
CA LYS A 63 2.19 -17.24 8.40
C LYS A 63 0.77 -17.67 8.06
N GLU A 64 0.13 -18.50 8.88
CA GLU A 64 -1.26 -18.92 8.68
C GLU A 64 -2.24 -17.76 8.83
N LYS A 65 -2.04 -16.89 9.82
CA LYS A 65 -2.82 -15.65 9.97
C LYS A 65 -2.66 -14.73 8.76
N VAL A 66 -1.43 -14.56 8.25
CA VAL A 66 -1.18 -13.76 7.03
C VAL A 66 -1.85 -14.40 5.81
N LYS A 67 -1.77 -15.73 5.65
CA LYS A 67 -2.46 -16.46 4.57
C LYS A 67 -3.97 -16.27 4.66
N ARG A 68 -4.56 -16.40 5.86
CA ARG A 68 -5.99 -16.18 6.09
C ARG A 68 -6.40 -14.76 5.74
N ARG A 69 -5.65 -13.76 6.22
CA ARG A 69 -5.89 -12.35 5.90
C ARG A 69 -5.87 -12.10 4.38
N ARG A 70 -4.89 -12.67 3.66
CA ARG A 70 -4.81 -12.61 2.18
C ARG A 70 -5.97 -13.27 1.48
N LEU A 71 -6.36 -14.47 1.92
CA LEU A 71 -7.52 -15.19 1.39
C LEU A 71 -8.82 -14.40 1.58
N ASN A 72 -8.93 -13.69 2.71
CA ASN A 72 -10.07 -12.85 3.04
C ASN A 72 -9.95 -11.42 2.50
N TYR A 73 -8.90 -11.10 1.72
CA TYR A 73 -8.65 -9.77 1.18
C TYR A 73 -8.52 -8.66 2.23
N GLU A 74 -8.23 -9.03 3.48
CA GLU A 74 -8.12 -8.13 4.60
C GLU A 74 -6.82 -7.32 4.58
N ASP A 75 -5.80 -7.73 3.83
CA ASP A 75 -4.53 -7.00 3.72
C ASP A 75 -4.56 -5.89 2.66
N ILE A 76 -5.54 -5.91 1.75
CA ILE A 76 -5.71 -4.91 0.70
C ILE A 76 -6.61 -3.79 1.23
N GLY A 77 -6.03 -2.60 1.39
CA GLY A 77 -6.70 -1.42 1.95
C GLY A 77 -6.45 -1.17 3.44
N LYS A 78 -5.92 -2.16 4.19
CA LYS A 78 -5.41 -1.93 5.55
C LYS A 78 -4.13 -1.09 5.53
N ASN A 79 -4.05 -0.14 6.43
CA ASN A 79 -3.07 0.94 6.53
C ASN A 79 -3.09 1.95 5.36
N ALA A 80 -4.24 2.15 4.72
CA ALA A 80 -4.42 3.26 3.79
C ALA A 80 -4.65 4.54 4.60
N LEU A 81 -4.10 5.69 4.19
CA LEU A 81 -4.24 6.99 4.91
C LEU A 81 -5.67 7.37 5.36
N ASN A 82 -6.70 6.75 4.77
CA ASN A 82 -8.12 6.97 5.05
C ASN A 82 -8.73 6.02 6.11
N ASP A 83 -7.98 5.08 6.67
CA ASP A 83 -8.52 4.07 7.61
C ASP A 83 -8.38 4.44 9.10
N GLY A 84 -7.91 5.65 9.41
CA GLY A 84 -8.01 6.23 10.76
C GLY A 84 -7.14 5.58 11.82
N TYR A 85 -6.16 4.74 11.48
CA TYR A 85 -5.30 4.09 12.46
C TYR A 85 -4.50 5.10 13.33
N LEU A 86 -4.53 4.90 14.65
CA LEU A 86 -3.57 5.54 15.57
C LEU A 86 -2.15 5.01 15.32
N LYS A 87 -1.15 5.89 15.49
CA LYS A 87 0.30 5.64 15.33
C LYS A 87 0.83 4.36 16.02
N GLU A 88 0.13 3.83 17.01
CA GLU A 88 0.54 2.63 17.75
C GLU A 88 0.17 1.32 17.03
N GLU A 89 -0.90 1.30 16.24
CA GLU A 89 -1.33 0.12 15.48
C GLU A 89 -0.47 -0.09 14.22
N LEU A 90 0.01 1.02 13.64
CA LEU A 90 0.99 1.04 12.55
C LEU A 90 2.33 0.36 12.92
N LYS A 91 2.67 0.28 14.21
CA LYS A 91 3.90 -0.39 14.69
C LYS A 91 3.82 -1.92 14.67
N LYS A 92 2.61 -2.50 14.65
CA LYS A 92 2.38 -3.97 14.69
C LYS A 92 2.30 -4.60 13.30
N HIS A 93 2.11 -3.82 12.25
CA HIS A 93 2.07 -4.29 10.87
C HIS A 93 3.41 -3.99 10.19
N GLY A 94 3.86 -4.88 9.30
CA GLY A 94 5.15 -4.74 8.62
C GLY A 94 5.32 -3.38 7.96
N LYS A 95 6.57 -2.97 7.69
CA LYS A 95 6.92 -1.64 7.16
C LYS A 95 5.97 -1.21 6.03
N ILE A 96 5.07 -0.26 6.32
CA ILE A 96 4.15 0.29 5.33
C ILE A 96 4.94 1.26 4.44
N GLU A 97 5.01 0.93 3.16
CA GLU A 97 5.65 1.79 2.16
C GLU A 97 4.58 2.57 1.41
N HIS A 98 4.71 3.88 1.39
CA HIS A 98 3.80 4.76 0.66
C HIS A 98 4.39 5.05 -0.72
N GLY A 99 3.56 4.90 -1.75
CA GLY A 99 3.81 5.40 -3.10
C GLY A 99 2.94 6.62 -3.36
N SER A 100 3.47 7.61 -4.06
CA SER A 100 2.74 8.85 -4.31
C SER A 100 3.08 9.44 -5.67
N SER A 101 2.09 10.13 -6.26
CA SER A 101 2.21 10.72 -7.58
C SER A 101 1.25 11.90 -7.71
N LEU A 102 1.72 13.01 -8.28
CA LEU A 102 0.90 14.17 -8.62
C LEU A 102 0.69 14.23 -10.12
N ARG A 103 -0.39 14.88 -10.58
CA ARG A 103 -0.50 15.15 -12.02
C ARG A 103 0.59 16.15 -12.40
N HIS A 104 1.38 15.77 -13.39
CA HIS A 104 2.41 16.61 -13.96
C HIS A 104 1.80 17.79 -14.72
N ARG A 105 2.48 18.95 -14.73
CA ARG A 105 2.07 20.15 -15.48
C ARG A 105 1.88 19.85 -16.97
N ASP A 106 2.86 19.17 -17.53
CA ASP A 106 2.85 18.60 -18.88
C ASP A 106 2.06 17.29 -18.90
N VAL A 107 1.20 17.12 -19.89
CA VAL A 107 0.33 15.95 -20.07
C VAL A 107 1.12 14.73 -20.53
N GLU A 108 2.16 14.90 -21.35
CA GLU A 108 2.86 13.79 -22.02
C GLU A 108 3.68 12.94 -21.05
N VAL A 109 4.18 13.57 -19.98
CA VAL A 109 4.97 12.90 -18.93
C VAL A 109 4.17 12.65 -17.64
N CYS A 110 2.86 12.88 -17.66
CA CYS A 110 2.02 12.73 -16.48
C CYS A 110 1.69 11.25 -16.21
N SER A 111 2.37 10.62 -15.26
CA SER A 111 2.11 9.24 -14.81
C SER A 111 0.63 8.97 -14.48
N VAL A 112 -0.04 9.89 -13.79
CA VAL A 112 -1.47 9.77 -13.47
C VAL A 112 -2.34 9.78 -14.73
N GLY A 113 -1.98 10.58 -15.73
CA GLY A 113 -2.70 10.69 -16.99
C GLY A 113 -2.46 9.45 -17.86
N ALA A 114 -1.22 8.99 -17.91
CA ALA A 114 -0.85 7.73 -18.55
C ALA A 114 -1.60 6.54 -17.95
N LEU A 115 -1.73 6.48 -16.61
CA LEU A 115 -2.53 5.46 -15.94
C LEU A 115 -4.01 5.53 -16.33
N THR A 116 -4.60 6.74 -16.36
CA THR A 116 -6.00 6.91 -16.79
C THR A 116 -6.20 6.49 -18.24
N LEU A 117 -5.31 6.88 -19.16
CA LEU A 117 -5.38 6.47 -20.57
C LEU A 117 -5.21 4.96 -20.75
N TYR A 118 -4.34 4.34 -19.96
CA TYR A 118 -4.17 2.90 -19.96
C TYR A 118 -5.44 2.19 -19.47
N LEU A 119 -6.06 2.63 -18.37
CA LEU A 119 -7.33 2.07 -17.89
C LEU A 119 -8.48 2.35 -18.87
N PHE A 120 -8.46 3.50 -19.53
CA PHE A 120 -9.40 3.81 -20.62
C PHE A 120 -9.24 2.81 -21.75
N SER A 121 -8.02 2.50 -22.18
CA SER A 121 -7.75 1.49 -23.20
C SER A 121 -8.30 0.12 -22.81
N ARG A 122 -8.08 -0.31 -21.57
CA ARG A 122 -8.59 -1.59 -21.08
C ARG A 122 -10.11 -1.67 -21.17
N PHE A 123 -10.81 -0.70 -20.58
CA PHE A 123 -12.27 -0.79 -20.42
C PHE A 123 -13.06 -0.33 -21.64
N HIS A 124 -12.49 0.50 -22.52
CA HIS A 124 -13.20 1.03 -23.70
C HIS A 124 -12.74 0.44 -25.03
N PHE A 125 -11.45 0.15 -25.21
CA PHE A 125 -10.93 -0.33 -26.50
C PHE A 125 -10.73 -1.84 -26.51
N GLU A 126 -10.18 -2.39 -25.43
CA GLU A 126 -9.98 -3.83 -25.28
C GLU A 126 -11.26 -4.56 -24.85
N ASN A 127 -12.34 -3.81 -24.58
CA ASN A 127 -13.62 -4.31 -24.07
C ASN A 127 -13.46 -5.22 -22.84
N GLU A 128 -12.49 -4.91 -21.99
CA GLU A 128 -12.37 -5.58 -20.70
C GLU A 128 -13.53 -5.14 -19.81
N GLU A 129 -14.19 -6.11 -19.15
CA GLU A 129 -15.27 -5.82 -18.22
C GLU A 129 -14.79 -4.88 -17.10
N PHE A 130 -15.63 -3.89 -16.79
CA PHE A 130 -15.37 -3.00 -15.67
C PHE A 130 -15.41 -3.79 -14.35
N PRO A 131 -14.60 -3.43 -13.33
CA PRO A 131 -14.54 -4.21 -12.09
C PRO A 131 -15.90 -4.35 -11.39
N ASN A 132 -16.22 -5.56 -10.94
CA ASN A 132 -17.40 -5.83 -10.12
C ASN A 132 -17.08 -5.59 -8.63
N PHE A 133 -17.71 -4.59 -8.02
CA PHE A 133 -17.47 -4.19 -6.63
C PHE A 133 -18.41 -4.84 -5.59
N GLU A 134 -19.29 -5.77 -5.95
CA GLU A 134 -20.22 -6.42 -5.01
C GLU A 134 -19.52 -7.10 -3.84
N LYS A 135 -18.41 -7.78 -4.15
CA LYS A 135 -17.58 -8.47 -3.19
C LYS A 135 -16.11 -8.19 -3.48
N ARG A 136 -15.28 -8.12 -2.44
CA ARG A 136 -13.84 -7.91 -2.57
C ARG A 136 -13.19 -8.95 -3.48
N GLU A 137 -13.63 -10.21 -3.38
CA GLU A 137 -13.14 -11.33 -4.21
C GLU A 137 -13.36 -11.15 -5.72
N ASN A 138 -14.36 -10.36 -6.11
CA ASN A 138 -14.69 -10.13 -7.51
C ASN A 138 -13.64 -9.23 -8.18
N TRP A 139 -13.08 -8.25 -7.46
CA TRP A 139 -12.21 -7.24 -8.06
C TRP A 139 -10.81 -7.13 -7.47
N TYR A 140 -10.55 -7.54 -6.23
CA TYR A 140 -9.23 -7.39 -5.59
C TYR A 140 -8.12 -8.22 -6.28
N LYS A 141 -8.51 -9.26 -7.01
CA LYS A 141 -7.60 -10.05 -7.88
C LYS A 141 -7.20 -9.30 -9.16
N THR A 142 -7.87 -8.20 -9.50
CA THR A 142 -7.60 -7.42 -10.71
C THR A 142 -6.27 -6.69 -10.55
N VAL A 143 -5.35 -6.93 -11.48
CA VAL A 143 -4.04 -6.26 -11.47
C VAL A 143 -4.09 -4.95 -12.22
N VAL A 144 -3.34 -3.95 -11.74
CA VAL A 144 -3.23 -2.65 -12.43
C VAL A 144 -2.56 -2.82 -13.77
N PHE A 145 -1.38 -3.45 -13.85
CA PHE A 145 -0.70 -3.73 -15.13
C PHE A 145 -0.83 -5.21 -15.48
N LYS A 146 -1.76 -5.52 -16.38
CA LYS A 146 -2.06 -6.89 -16.80
C LYS A 146 -1.12 -7.41 -17.89
N GLY A 147 -0.95 -8.72 -17.92
CA GLY A 147 -0.52 -9.47 -19.10
C GLY A 147 -1.75 -9.97 -19.87
N ASP A 148 -1.80 -11.27 -20.12
CA ASP A 148 -2.84 -11.90 -20.97
C ASP A 148 -4.25 -11.90 -20.35
N SER A 149 -4.38 -11.63 -19.05
CA SER A 149 -5.65 -11.66 -18.32
C SER A 149 -5.71 -10.53 -17.29
N PRO A 150 -6.88 -9.96 -16.99
CA PRO A 150 -7.07 -8.92 -15.97
C PRO A 150 -6.56 -9.29 -14.58
N PHE A 151 -6.41 -10.59 -14.30
CA PHE A 151 -6.00 -11.13 -12.99
C PHE A 151 -4.53 -11.57 -12.95
N LYS A 152 -3.80 -11.43 -14.07
CA LYS A 152 -2.40 -11.88 -14.20
C LYS A 152 -1.51 -10.69 -14.47
N ALA A 153 -0.61 -10.39 -13.52
CA ALA A 153 0.37 -9.31 -13.68
C ALA A 153 1.28 -9.53 -14.89
N ILE A 154 1.70 -8.45 -15.52
CA ILE A 154 2.73 -8.50 -16.56
C ILE A 154 3.99 -9.19 -16.04
N GLN A 155 4.54 -10.11 -16.83
CA GLN A 155 5.76 -10.82 -16.45
C GLN A 155 6.99 -9.91 -16.58
N TYR A 156 7.95 -10.07 -15.69
CA TYR A 156 9.21 -9.32 -15.71
C TYR A 156 9.93 -9.39 -17.06
N LYS A 157 9.97 -10.57 -17.69
CA LYS A 157 10.61 -10.76 -19.01
C LYS A 157 9.93 -9.92 -20.10
N ALA A 158 8.60 -9.88 -20.12
CA ALA A 158 7.82 -9.09 -21.07
C ALA A 158 8.03 -7.59 -20.85
N GLN A 159 7.98 -7.15 -19.59
CA GLN A 159 8.29 -5.77 -19.22
C GLN A 159 9.71 -5.38 -19.63
N HIS A 160 10.71 -6.21 -19.33
CA HIS A 160 12.10 -5.96 -19.67
C HIS A 160 12.30 -5.84 -21.18
N SER A 161 11.73 -6.76 -21.97
CA SER A 161 11.81 -6.70 -23.44
C SER A 161 11.25 -5.39 -23.97
N THR A 162 10.07 -4.99 -23.48
CA THR A 162 9.42 -3.74 -23.86
C THR A 162 10.33 -2.53 -23.57
N TYR A 163 10.98 -2.48 -22.41
CA TYR A 163 11.90 -1.40 -22.06
C TYR A 163 13.14 -1.39 -22.96
N VAL A 164 13.73 -2.55 -23.26
CA VAL A 164 14.89 -2.64 -24.18
C VAL A 164 14.53 -2.10 -25.55
N ASP A 165 13.37 -2.50 -26.08
CA ASP A 165 12.90 -2.06 -27.40
C ASP A 165 12.66 -0.55 -27.44
N ILE A 166 12.03 0.01 -26.41
CA ILE A 166 11.80 1.45 -26.29
C ILE A 166 13.13 2.19 -26.19
N PHE A 167 14.02 1.80 -25.28
CA PHE A 167 15.32 2.46 -25.09
C PHE A 167 16.18 2.42 -26.36
N LYS A 168 16.18 1.30 -27.09
CA LYS A 168 16.85 1.21 -28.38
C LYS A 168 16.27 2.18 -29.41
N LYS A 169 14.94 2.30 -29.49
CA LYS A 169 14.26 3.22 -30.41
C LYS A 169 14.57 4.69 -30.13
N VAL A 170 14.72 5.06 -28.86
CA VAL A 170 15.01 6.45 -28.46
C VAL A 170 16.52 6.72 -28.25
N GLY A 171 17.39 5.77 -28.59
CA GLY A 171 18.84 5.94 -28.46
C GLY A 171 19.37 5.99 -27.02
N ILE A 172 18.63 5.45 -26.04
CA ILE A 172 19.06 5.38 -24.64
C ILE A 172 19.83 4.07 -24.40
N HIS A 173 21.05 4.19 -23.87
CA HIS A 173 21.89 3.06 -23.51
C HIS A 173 21.97 2.91 -21.98
N THR A 174 21.51 1.78 -21.43
CA THR A 174 21.58 1.50 -20.00
C THR A 174 21.73 0.01 -19.71
N SER A 175 22.59 -0.34 -18.75
CA SER A 175 22.71 -1.70 -18.21
C SER A 175 21.67 -2.01 -17.12
N LYS A 176 20.91 -1.00 -16.67
CA LYS A 176 19.93 -1.09 -15.58
C LYS A 176 18.53 -0.79 -16.10
N VAL A 177 18.09 -1.58 -17.07
CA VAL A 177 16.86 -1.38 -17.88
C VAL A 177 15.63 -1.09 -17.01
N THR A 178 15.23 -2.01 -16.14
CA THR A 178 14.01 -1.88 -15.31
C THR A 178 14.18 -0.92 -14.12
N HIS A 179 15.41 -0.52 -13.79
CA HIS A 179 15.72 0.43 -12.72
C HIS A 179 15.95 1.86 -13.23
N ALA A 180 15.96 2.07 -14.54
CA ALA A 180 16.27 3.36 -15.16
C ALA A 180 15.37 4.48 -14.62
N ASN A 181 14.06 4.24 -14.52
CA ASN A 181 13.10 5.22 -14.03
C ASN A 181 13.37 5.62 -12.56
N ARG A 182 13.73 4.67 -11.70
CA ARG A 182 14.05 4.95 -10.30
C ARG A 182 15.31 5.81 -10.18
N LYS A 183 16.35 5.48 -10.96
CA LYS A 183 17.60 6.25 -10.98
C LYS A 183 17.37 7.66 -11.56
N SER A 184 16.60 7.75 -12.64
CA SER A 184 16.25 9.02 -13.29
C SER A 184 15.46 9.93 -12.35
N ALA A 185 14.43 9.41 -11.67
CA ALA A 185 13.64 10.20 -10.73
C ALA A 185 14.49 10.77 -9.58
N LEU A 186 15.43 9.98 -9.03
CA LEU A 186 16.35 10.45 -7.99
C LEU A 186 17.31 11.54 -8.51
N ASN A 187 17.81 11.38 -9.73
CA ASN A 187 18.67 12.40 -10.34
C ASN A 187 17.90 13.70 -10.61
N MET A 188 16.65 13.61 -11.08
CA MET A 188 15.80 14.78 -11.34
C MET A 188 15.58 15.61 -10.07
N ILE A 189 15.19 14.96 -8.96
CA ILE A 189 14.96 15.70 -7.70
C ILE A 189 16.26 16.22 -7.09
N ALA A 190 17.40 15.55 -7.30
CA ALA A 190 18.70 16.03 -6.85
C ALA A 190 19.12 17.30 -7.61
N GLN A 191 18.84 17.38 -8.92
CA GLN A 191 19.08 18.58 -9.73
C GLN A 191 18.21 19.76 -9.31
N GLU A 192 17.00 19.49 -8.81
CA GLU A 192 16.07 20.48 -8.27
C GLU A 192 16.36 20.85 -6.79
N ASN A 193 17.53 20.45 -6.26
CA ASN A 193 17.97 20.72 -4.89
C ASN A 193 16.98 20.26 -3.81
N VAL A 194 16.21 19.20 -4.06
CA VAL A 194 15.31 18.61 -3.08
C VAL A 194 16.10 18.07 -1.90
N SER A 195 15.61 18.30 -0.68
CA SER A 195 16.26 17.83 0.55
C SER A 195 16.63 16.34 0.53
N GLY A 196 17.82 16.01 1.06
CA GLY A 196 18.32 14.63 1.09
C GLY A 196 17.41 13.65 1.84
N ASP A 197 16.63 14.14 2.81
CA ASP A 197 15.59 13.36 3.48
C ASP A 197 14.49 12.90 2.52
N GLN A 198 13.97 13.81 1.69
CA GLN A 198 12.95 13.45 0.71
C GLN A 198 13.51 12.61 -0.43
N GLN A 199 14.79 12.80 -0.81
CA GLN A 199 15.46 11.88 -1.74
C GLN A 199 15.52 10.45 -1.17
N ARG A 200 15.84 10.30 0.13
CA ARG A 200 15.80 9.00 0.82
C ARG A 200 14.39 8.42 0.90
N MET A 201 13.36 9.26 1.06
CA MET A 201 11.95 8.82 1.05
C MET A 201 11.55 8.27 -0.33
N VAL A 202 11.83 9.00 -1.41
CA VAL A 202 11.58 8.55 -2.79
C VAL A 202 12.38 7.29 -3.11
N GLY A 203 13.65 7.27 -2.69
CA GLY A 203 14.53 6.13 -2.81
C GLY A 203 14.16 4.95 -1.91
N ARG A 204 13.17 5.08 -1.02
CA ARG A 204 12.78 4.09 0.00
C ARG A 204 13.96 3.60 0.86
N TRP A 205 14.93 4.47 1.08
CA TRP A 205 16.14 4.20 1.86
C TRP A 205 16.01 4.60 3.33
N GLY A 206 14.92 5.27 3.72
CA GLY A 206 14.61 5.56 5.12
C GLY A 206 14.07 4.31 5.85
N THR A 207 14.72 3.93 6.95
CA THR A 207 14.28 2.88 7.90
C THR A 207 14.06 3.42 9.31
N ASP A 208 14.03 4.75 9.49
CA ASP A 208 13.96 5.37 10.80
C ASP A 208 12.54 5.32 11.39
N ARG A 209 12.43 4.98 12.68
CA ARG A 209 11.20 5.01 13.50
C ARG A 209 10.57 6.40 13.51
N MET A 210 11.36 7.47 13.41
CA MET A 210 10.87 8.85 13.33
C MET A 210 10.00 9.08 12.07
N VAL A 211 10.40 8.53 10.93
CA VAL A 211 9.67 8.66 9.66
C VAL A 211 8.33 7.94 9.71
N GLY A 212 8.26 6.79 10.40
CA GLY A 212 7.01 6.04 10.55
C GLY A 212 6.02 6.62 11.56
N CYS A 213 6.50 7.37 12.57
CA CYS A 213 5.67 7.85 13.68
C CYS A 213 5.40 9.36 13.66
N TYR A 214 6.23 10.20 13.05
CA TYR A 214 6.15 11.66 13.27
C TYR A 214 6.20 12.51 12.00
N VAL A 215 6.70 11.99 10.88
CA VAL A 215 6.81 12.72 9.61
C VAL A 215 5.64 12.37 8.71
N SER A 216 5.12 13.33 7.93
CA SER A 216 4.15 13.03 6.87
C SER A 216 4.73 11.95 5.96
N SER A 217 3.99 10.89 5.68
CA SER A 217 4.47 9.74 4.89
C SER A 217 4.83 10.09 3.44
N LEU A 218 4.52 11.30 2.97
CA LEU A 218 4.67 11.74 1.59
C LEU A 218 5.80 12.76 1.42
N PRO A 219 6.74 12.55 0.47
CA PRO A 219 7.80 13.52 0.16
C PRO A 219 7.27 14.63 -0.75
N VAL A 220 6.56 15.61 -0.18
CA VAL A 220 5.80 16.63 -0.92
C VAL A 220 6.67 17.49 -1.86
N GLU A 221 7.87 17.87 -1.43
CA GLU A 221 8.82 18.66 -2.24
C GLU A 221 9.27 17.85 -3.46
N ALA A 222 9.65 16.59 -3.24
CA ALA A 222 10.04 15.67 -4.31
C ALA A 222 8.87 15.39 -5.26
N MET A 223 7.66 15.21 -4.73
CA MET A 223 6.46 14.99 -5.54
C MET A 223 6.13 16.19 -6.43
N LYS A 224 6.26 17.42 -5.91
CA LYS A 224 6.07 18.65 -6.68
C LYS A 224 7.13 18.79 -7.77
N SER A 225 8.40 18.60 -7.41
CA SER A 225 9.54 18.62 -8.33
C SER A 225 9.36 17.63 -9.48
N LEU A 226 9.05 16.36 -9.18
CA LEU A 226 8.76 15.33 -10.19
C LEU A 226 7.50 15.58 -11.02
N ALA A 227 6.61 16.47 -10.58
CA ALA A 227 5.44 16.90 -11.34
C ALA A 227 5.68 18.19 -12.16
N GLY A 228 6.92 18.68 -12.19
CA GLY A 228 7.36 19.86 -12.93
C GLY A 228 7.06 21.19 -12.23
N PHE A 229 6.83 21.16 -10.92
CA PHE A 229 6.57 22.33 -10.08
C PHE A 229 7.77 22.64 -9.18
N ASN A 230 7.92 23.90 -8.79
CA ASN A 230 8.93 24.29 -7.81
C ASN A 230 8.60 23.63 -6.45
N GLY A 231 9.47 22.73 -6.00
CA GLY A 231 9.31 22.00 -4.74
C GLY A 231 9.54 22.86 -3.50
N GLN A 232 10.50 23.78 -3.57
CA GLN A 232 11.02 24.57 -2.43
C GLN A 232 10.14 25.76 -2.07
N GLN A 233 9.51 26.38 -3.07
CA GLN A 233 8.54 27.43 -2.79
C GLN A 233 7.27 26.80 -2.20
N HIS A 234 6.69 27.44 -1.18
CA HIS A 234 5.28 27.23 -0.78
C HIS A 234 4.28 27.52 -1.93
N SER A 235 4.76 27.70 -3.16
CA SER A 235 3.99 27.83 -4.38
C SER A 235 2.91 26.75 -4.47
N ASN A 236 1.74 27.23 -4.87
CA ASN A 236 0.54 26.45 -5.01
C ASN A 236 0.73 25.46 -6.16
N TYR A 237 0.47 24.17 -5.88
CA TYR A 237 0.25 23.20 -6.93
C TYR A 237 -1.00 23.64 -7.71
N PHE A 238 -0.79 24.30 -8.84
CA PHE A 238 -1.85 24.74 -9.75
C PHE A 238 -1.70 24.02 -11.07
N LEU A 239 -2.75 23.36 -11.53
CA LEU A 239 -2.73 22.62 -12.78
C LEU A 239 -3.56 23.35 -13.85
N PRO A 240 -2.95 24.13 -14.75
CA PRO A 240 -3.69 24.95 -15.72
C PRO A 240 -4.65 24.13 -16.58
N ARG A 241 -4.22 22.93 -17.00
CA ARG A 241 -5.02 22.01 -17.81
C ARG A 241 -6.20 21.36 -17.09
N ALA A 242 -6.36 21.56 -15.78
CA ALA A 242 -7.54 21.11 -15.03
C ALA A 242 -8.59 22.21 -14.83
N VAL A 243 -8.36 23.42 -15.35
CA VAL A 243 -9.33 24.53 -15.26
C VAL A 243 -10.55 24.28 -16.15
N ILE A 244 -10.34 23.68 -17.32
CA ILE A 244 -11.42 23.37 -18.26
C ILE A 244 -12.19 22.15 -17.75
N LYS A 245 -13.47 22.34 -17.43
CA LYS A 245 -14.39 21.26 -17.07
C LYS A 245 -15.11 20.77 -18.33
N PRO A 246 -14.94 19.50 -18.74
CA PRO A 246 -15.75 18.92 -19.82
C PRO A 246 -17.24 18.93 -19.46
N SER A 247 -18.12 18.99 -20.46
CA SER A 247 -19.57 18.91 -20.23
C SER A 247 -19.95 17.57 -19.61
N LEU A 248 -20.99 17.54 -18.77
CA LEU A 248 -21.44 16.32 -18.10
C LEU A 248 -21.76 15.19 -19.09
N THR A 249 -22.27 15.54 -20.28
CA THR A 249 -22.49 14.60 -21.38
C THR A 249 -21.19 13.89 -21.79
N LEU A 250 -20.10 14.63 -22.00
CA LEU A 250 -18.80 14.04 -22.35
C LEU A 250 -18.23 13.19 -21.21
N GLN A 251 -18.37 13.65 -19.96
CA GLN A 251 -17.89 12.89 -18.80
C GLN A 251 -18.58 11.53 -18.71
N ARG A 252 -19.89 11.46 -18.97
CA ARG A 252 -20.67 10.22 -18.95
C ARG A 252 -20.35 9.24 -20.09
N LEU A 253 -19.70 9.70 -21.16
CA LEU A 253 -19.24 8.81 -22.23
C LEU A 253 -18.01 8.01 -21.80
N VAL A 254 -17.24 8.51 -20.83
CA VAL A 254 -15.99 7.91 -20.37
C VAL A 254 -16.21 7.22 -19.03
N PHE A 255 -15.90 5.92 -18.98
CA PHE A 255 -16.14 5.02 -17.84
C PHE A 255 -17.60 5.04 -17.36
N LYS A 256 -18.50 4.53 -18.22
CA LYS A 256 -19.96 4.61 -18.04
C LYS A 256 -20.45 4.00 -16.71
N ASP A 257 -19.76 2.98 -16.20
CA ASP A 257 -20.15 2.26 -14.99
C ASP A 257 -19.81 2.99 -13.68
N ILE A 258 -19.08 4.12 -13.73
CA ILE A 258 -18.68 4.86 -12.53
C ILE A 258 -19.90 5.30 -11.72
N GLU A 259 -20.88 5.92 -12.36
CA GLU A 259 -22.03 6.49 -11.67
C GLU A 259 -22.95 5.39 -11.11
N TYR A 260 -23.10 4.29 -11.86
CA TYR A 260 -23.78 3.09 -11.38
C TYR A 260 -23.17 2.56 -10.08
N TRP A 261 -21.85 2.36 -10.04
CA TRP A 261 -21.19 1.84 -8.85
C TRP A 261 -21.15 2.83 -7.70
N LYS A 262 -20.97 4.12 -7.96
CA LYS A 262 -21.06 5.16 -6.92
C LYS A 262 -22.43 5.18 -6.27
N GLU A 263 -23.49 5.10 -7.06
CA GLU A 263 -24.86 5.06 -6.54
C GLU A 263 -25.07 3.84 -5.65
N ARG A 264 -24.62 2.65 -6.10
CA ARG A 264 -24.74 1.43 -5.28
C ARG A 264 -23.95 1.51 -3.98
N PHE A 265 -22.75 2.09 -3.99
CA PHE A 265 -21.98 2.33 -2.76
C PHE A 265 -22.69 3.33 -1.82
N ASN A 266 -23.40 4.33 -2.35
CA ASN A 266 -24.16 5.27 -1.55
C ASN A 266 -25.43 4.65 -0.94
N THR A 267 -26.10 3.75 -1.67
CA THR A 267 -27.33 3.08 -1.19
C THR A 267 -27.05 1.94 -0.22
N GLY A 268 -25.85 1.35 -0.25
CA GLY A 268 -25.37 0.34 0.69
C GLY A 268 -26.05 -1.04 0.64
N HIS A 269 -27.17 -1.17 -0.07
CA HIS A 269 -27.83 -2.45 -0.30
C HIS A 269 -27.03 -3.30 -1.32
N ASP A 270 -26.72 -4.54 -0.94
CA ASP A 270 -26.10 -5.58 -1.78
C ASP A 270 -24.62 -5.39 -2.18
N ILE A 271 -23.89 -4.50 -1.49
CA ILE A 271 -22.44 -4.36 -1.67
C ILE A 271 -21.72 -4.59 -0.35
N GLN A 272 -20.68 -5.42 -0.38
CA GLN A 272 -19.77 -5.58 0.74
C GLN A 272 -19.07 -4.26 1.05
N GLU A 273 -19.05 -3.84 2.32
CA GLU A 273 -18.32 -2.64 2.75
C GLU A 273 -16.89 -2.66 2.21
N ASP A 274 -16.49 -1.60 1.53
CA ASP A 274 -15.18 -1.52 0.89
C ASP A 274 -14.70 -0.06 0.84
N ILE A 275 -13.46 0.16 1.28
CA ILE A 275 -12.79 1.45 1.20
C ILE A 275 -12.12 1.61 -0.18
N ALA A 276 -11.63 0.53 -0.77
CA ALA A 276 -10.82 0.59 -1.98
C ALA A 276 -11.68 0.85 -3.23
N GLY A 277 -12.87 0.27 -3.33
CA GLY A 277 -13.80 0.47 -4.44
C GLY A 277 -14.23 1.92 -4.64
N PRO A 278 -14.81 2.60 -3.63
CA PRO A 278 -15.18 4.02 -3.73
C PRO A 278 -13.98 4.91 -4.04
N ASN A 279 -12.81 4.64 -3.46
CA ASN A 279 -11.59 5.40 -3.74
C ASN A 279 -11.09 5.19 -5.18
N PHE A 280 -11.22 3.99 -5.74
CA PHE A 280 -10.90 3.72 -7.14
C PHE A 280 -11.86 4.46 -8.09
N LEU A 281 -13.16 4.44 -7.80
CA LEU A 281 -14.15 5.22 -8.57
C LEU A 281 -13.86 6.72 -8.51
N ASN A 282 -13.48 7.22 -7.33
CA ASN A 282 -13.06 8.60 -7.16
C ASN A 282 -11.78 8.93 -7.95
N LEU A 283 -10.80 8.01 -8.01
CA LEU A 283 -9.59 8.20 -8.82
C LEU A 283 -9.95 8.39 -10.31
N LEU A 284 -10.89 7.60 -10.83
CA LEU A 284 -11.36 7.71 -12.21
C LEU A 284 -12.23 8.96 -12.44
N ALA A 285 -13.10 9.31 -11.49
CA ALA A 285 -14.02 10.44 -11.60
C ALA A 285 -13.37 11.82 -11.38
N TYR A 286 -12.39 11.91 -10.46
CA TYR A 286 -11.63 13.13 -10.10
C TYR A 286 -10.79 13.70 -11.27
N ARG A 287 -10.90 13.08 -12.44
CA ARG A 287 -10.24 13.49 -13.69
C ARG A 287 -11.19 14.13 -14.70
N PHE A 288 -12.49 14.16 -14.42
CA PHE A 288 -13.50 14.81 -15.25
C PHE A 288 -14.26 15.96 -14.56
N ALA A 289 -14.36 15.94 -13.23
CA ALA A 289 -14.95 17.03 -12.46
C ALA A 289 -13.96 17.56 -11.42
N THR A 290 -13.25 18.65 -11.72
CA THR A 290 -12.59 19.47 -10.68
C THR A 290 -13.33 20.79 -10.53
N GLY A 291 -14.45 20.74 -9.82
CA GLY A 291 -15.04 21.90 -9.15
C GLY A 291 -14.97 21.69 -7.65
N LYS A 292 -14.57 22.74 -6.92
CA LYS A 292 -14.82 22.91 -5.49
C LYS A 292 -16.17 22.31 -5.10
N LYS A 293 -16.23 21.60 -3.97
CA LYS A 293 -17.44 21.67 -3.14
C LYS A 293 -17.48 23.12 -2.66
N ASP A 294 -18.35 23.91 -3.26
CA ASP A 294 -18.74 25.18 -2.68
C ASP A 294 -19.51 24.82 -1.41
N ASN A 295 -18.87 25.05 -0.26
CA ASN A 295 -19.56 25.28 1.00
C ASN A 295 -19.78 26.78 1.12
#